data_AF-A0A955Z5Q0-F1
#
_entry.id   AF-A0A955Z5Q0-F1
#
_cell.length_a   1.000
_cell.length_b   1.000
_cell.length_c   1.000
_cell.angle_alpha   90.00
_cell.angle_beta   90.00
_cell.angle_gamma   90.00
#
_symmetry.space_group_name_H-M   'P 1'
#
loop_
_entity.id
_entity.type
_entity.pdbx_description
1 polymer ?
#
loop_
_entity_poly.entity_id
_entity_poly.type
_entity_poly.pdbx_seq_one_letter_code
_entity_poly.pdbx_strand_id
1 'polypeptide(L)'
;MLRIVDVILDLIRDVAPIEANIRRRDAELARQLRDALNSAALNAAEGSDQRGGRRANHYAIALGSAREAFVALRAAEAWGFVGPLPSDVRETMNRVIGTLVKVAR
;
A
#
# COMPACT_ATOMS: atom_id res chain seq x y z
N MET A 1 17.27 -5.41 -4.62
CA MET A 1 15.91 -4.86 -4.35
C MET A 1 15.93 -3.96 -3.13
N LEU A 2 15.14 -2.88 -3.11
CA LEU A 2 14.98 -2.04 -1.92
C LEU A 2 14.34 -2.85 -0.77
N ARG A 3 14.85 -2.69 0.47
CA ARG A 3 14.25 -3.26 1.70
C ARG A 3 12.79 -2.84 1.94
N ILE A 4 12.31 -1.82 1.22
CA ILE A 4 10.93 -1.35 1.33
C ILE A 4 9.92 -2.37 0.78
N VAL A 5 10.33 -3.25 -0.14
CA VAL A 5 9.45 -4.30 -0.67
C VAL A 5 9.06 -5.27 0.44
N ASP A 6 10.03 -5.71 1.26
CA ASP A 6 9.75 -6.61 2.40
C ASP A 6 8.78 -5.95 3.40
N VAL A 7 8.94 -4.66 3.66
CA VAL A 7 8.03 -3.88 4.52
C VAL A 7 6.61 -3.81 3.93
N ILE A 8 6.47 -3.69 2.60
CA ILE A 8 5.15 -3.71 1.95
C ILE A 8 4.52 -5.11 2.07
N LEU A 9 5.31 -6.18 1.98
CA LEU A 9 4.80 -7.55 2.14
C LEU A 9 4.37 -7.83 3.59
N ASP A 10 5.12 -7.36 4.57
CA ASP A 10 4.74 -7.43 5.99
C ASP A 10 3.42 -6.67 6.23
N LEU A 11 3.32 -5.45 5.71
CA LEU A 11 2.10 -4.65 5.73
C LEU A 11 0.90 -5.36 5.08
N ILE A 12 1.10 -6.08 3.96
CA ILE A 12 0.02 -6.88 3.34
C ILE A 12 -0.48 -7.95 4.31
N ARG A 13 0.41 -8.61 5.08
CA ARG A 13 0.00 -9.60 6.07
C ARG A 13 -0.82 -8.97 7.19
N ASP A 14 -0.42 -7.79 7.65
CA ASP A 14 -1.13 -7.06 8.71
C ASP A 14 -2.49 -6.53 8.23
N VAL A 15 -2.59 -6.12 6.96
CA VAL A 15 -3.82 -5.60 6.36
C VAL A 15 -4.80 -6.71 5.94
N ALA A 16 -4.32 -7.93 5.64
CA ALA A 16 -5.18 -9.04 5.21
C ALA A 16 -6.41 -9.31 6.09
N PRO A 17 -6.33 -9.36 7.44
CA PRO A 17 -7.51 -9.52 8.28
C PRO A 17 -8.46 -8.31 8.22
N ILE A 18 -7.93 -7.10 8.04
CA ILE A 18 -8.73 -5.86 7.89
C ILE A 18 -9.49 -5.91 6.57
N GLU A 19 -8.80 -6.24 5.47
CA GLU A 19 -9.41 -6.38 4.14
C GLU A 19 -10.50 -7.45 4.14
N ALA A 20 -10.32 -8.56 4.85
CA ALA A 20 -11.36 -9.58 5.00
C ALA A 20 -12.62 -9.04 5.70
N ASN A 21 -12.48 -8.16 6.69
CA ASN A 21 -13.62 -7.50 7.34
C ASN A 21 -14.29 -6.49 6.41
N ILE A 22 -13.50 -5.70 5.67
CA ILE A 22 -14.01 -4.77 4.65
C ILE A 22 -14.83 -5.54 3.61
N ARG A 23 -14.31 -6.66 3.08
CA ARG A 23 -14.93 -7.46 2.02
C ARG A 23 -16.33 -7.98 2.36
N ARG A 24 -16.60 -8.24 3.64
CA ARG A 24 -17.93 -8.66 4.12
C ARG A 24 -18.99 -7.56 3.99
N ARG A 25 -18.57 -6.31 3.85
CA ARG A 25 -19.42 -5.11 3.79
C ARG A 25 -19.36 -4.47 2.40
N ASP A 26 -18.19 -4.43 1.80
CA ASP A 26 -17.90 -3.87 0.49
C ASP A 26 -16.78 -4.67 -0.20
N ALA A 27 -17.18 -5.55 -1.11
CA ALA A 27 -16.24 -6.41 -1.85
C ALA A 27 -15.37 -5.61 -2.83
N GLU A 28 -15.87 -4.51 -3.37
CA GLU A 28 -15.16 -3.71 -4.36
C GLU A 28 -14.08 -2.86 -3.70
N LEU A 29 -14.37 -2.21 -2.57
CA LEU A 29 -13.36 -1.48 -1.80
C LEU A 29 -12.24 -2.41 -1.32
N ALA A 30 -12.61 -3.62 -0.88
CA ALA A 30 -11.65 -4.63 -0.45
C ALA A 30 -10.73 -5.10 -1.60
N ARG A 31 -11.30 -5.26 -2.81
CA ARG A 31 -10.54 -5.56 -4.03
C ARG A 31 -9.58 -4.41 -4.39
N GLN A 32 -10.06 -3.18 -4.39
CA GLN A 32 -9.24 -1.99 -4.68
C GLN A 32 -8.07 -1.87 -3.69
N LEU A 33 -8.29 -2.10 -2.40
CA LEU A 33 -7.24 -2.13 -1.38
C LEU A 33 -6.17 -3.19 -1.70
N ARG A 34 -6.59 -4.40 -2.04
CA ARG A 34 -5.67 -5.50 -2.38
C ARG A 34 -4.87 -5.19 -3.64
N ASP A 35 -5.53 -4.71 -4.69
CA ASP A 35 -4.88 -4.40 -5.96
C ASP A 35 -3.88 -3.25 -5.81
N ALA A 36 -4.21 -2.23 -5.01
CA ALA A 36 -3.32 -1.13 -4.69
C ALA A 36 -2.08 -1.59 -3.91
N LEU A 37 -2.22 -2.45 -2.90
CA LEU A 37 -1.08 -3.00 -2.17
C LEU A 37 -0.19 -3.90 -3.05
N ASN A 38 -0.80 -4.73 -3.90
CA ASN A 38 -0.07 -5.55 -4.87
C ASN A 38 0.70 -4.67 -5.87
N SER A 39 0.05 -3.66 -6.44
CA SER A 39 0.68 -2.71 -7.36
C SER A 39 1.85 -1.97 -6.70
N ALA A 40 1.70 -1.56 -5.43
CA ALA A 40 2.77 -0.91 -4.66
C ALA A 40 4.00 -1.83 -4.50
N ALA A 41 3.78 -3.09 -4.13
CA ALA A 41 4.86 -4.07 -3.98
C ALA A 41 5.56 -4.37 -5.31
N LEU A 42 4.79 -4.66 -6.35
CA LEU A 42 5.30 -5.05 -7.67
C LEU A 42 6.10 -3.91 -8.31
N ASN A 43 5.55 -2.69 -8.32
CA ASN A 43 6.25 -1.55 -8.90
C ASN A 43 7.49 -1.14 -8.08
N ALA A 44 7.48 -1.28 -6.75
CA ALA A 44 8.67 -1.03 -5.94
C ALA A 44 9.79 -2.06 -6.21
N ALA A 45 9.41 -3.33 -6.43
CA ALA A 45 10.34 -4.37 -6.82
C ALA A 45 10.91 -4.10 -8.23
N GLU A 46 10.05 -3.90 -9.23
CA GLU A 46 10.47 -3.61 -10.61
C GLU A 46 11.35 -2.37 -10.69
N GLY A 47 10.96 -1.27 -10.04
CA GLY A 47 11.75 -0.05 -9.97
C GLY A 47 13.16 -0.27 -9.41
N SER A 48 13.32 -1.24 -8.50
CA SER A 48 14.64 -1.58 -7.93
C SER A 48 15.63 -2.07 -8.98
N ASP A 49 15.15 -2.74 -10.03
CA ASP A 49 15.97 -3.34 -11.09
C ASP A 49 16.07 -2.46 -12.35
N GLN A 50 15.26 -1.39 -12.43
CA GLN A 50 15.30 -0.42 -13.52
C GLN A 50 16.32 0.71 -13.30
N ARG A 51 16.59 1.47 -14.38
CA ARG A 51 17.46 2.67 -14.40
C ARG A 51 16.77 3.85 -15.08
N GLY A 52 17.27 5.07 -14.82
CA GLY A 52 16.79 6.30 -15.45
C GLY A 52 15.29 6.55 -15.28
N GLY A 53 14.64 7.09 -16.30
CA GLY A 53 13.22 7.44 -16.25
C GLY A 53 12.28 6.28 -15.96
N ARG A 54 12.63 5.04 -16.35
CA ARG A 54 11.80 3.85 -16.03
C ARG A 54 11.78 3.58 -14.52
N ARG A 55 12.94 3.69 -13.86
CA ARG A 55 13.05 3.57 -12.40
C ARG A 55 12.16 4.59 -11.69
N ALA A 56 12.24 5.85 -12.10
CA ALA A 56 11.43 6.93 -11.54
C ALA A 56 9.92 6.67 -11.73
N ASN A 57 9.51 6.22 -12.93
CA ASN A 57 8.11 5.89 -13.22
C ASN A 57 7.58 4.78 -12.31
N HIS A 58 8.28 3.65 -12.20
CA HIS A 58 7.85 2.56 -11.31
C HIS A 58 7.73 3.02 -9.85
N TYR A 59 8.68 3.80 -9.33
CA TYR A 59 8.57 4.32 -7.96
C TYR A 59 7.44 5.33 -7.80
N ALA A 60 7.13 6.12 -8.82
CA ALA A 60 5.97 7.02 -8.81
C ALA A 60 4.65 6.23 -8.78
N ILE A 61 4.54 5.16 -9.57
CA ILE A 61 3.37 4.25 -9.55
C ILE A 61 3.25 3.59 -8.18
N ALA A 62 4.35 3.05 -7.64
CA ALA A 62 4.36 2.43 -6.32
C ALA A 62 3.89 3.41 -5.23
N LEU A 63 4.34 4.67 -5.29
CA LEU A 63 3.91 5.73 -4.38
C LEU A 63 2.40 6.00 -4.51
N GLY A 64 1.89 6.10 -5.74
CA GLY A 64 0.46 6.28 -6.02
C GLY A 64 -0.37 5.17 -5.39
N SER A 65 -0.04 3.91 -5.69
CA SER A 65 -0.77 2.76 -5.18
C SER A 65 -0.67 2.61 -3.65
N ALA A 66 0.47 2.95 -3.03
CA ALA A 66 0.57 2.97 -1.57
C ALA A 66 -0.36 4.03 -0.94
N ARG A 67 -0.53 5.20 -1.57
CA ARG A 67 -1.48 6.23 -1.10
C ARG A 67 -2.93 5.80 -1.30
N GLU A 68 -3.25 5.19 -2.43
CA GLU A 68 -4.58 4.64 -2.70
C GLU A 68 -4.97 3.58 -1.67
N ALA A 69 -4.08 2.63 -1.37
CA ALA A 69 -4.30 1.64 -0.32
C ALA A 69 -4.56 2.31 1.04
N PHE A 70 -3.82 3.38 1.38
CA PHE A 70 -4.03 4.07 2.65
C PHE A 70 -5.39 4.76 2.70
N VAL A 71 -5.80 5.40 1.59
CA VAL A 71 -7.11 6.03 1.47
C VAL A 71 -8.22 4.99 1.56
N ALA A 72 -8.08 3.82 0.94
CA ALA A 72 -9.07 2.75 1.03
C ALA A 72 -9.28 2.26 2.47
N LEU A 73 -8.20 2.09 3.25
CA LEU A 73 -8.27 1.75 4.67
C LEU A 73 -9.00 2.83 5.49
N ARG A 74 -8.67 4.10 5.24
CA ARG A 74 -9.32 5.24 5.92
C ARG A 74 -10.78 5.42 5.52
N ALA A 75 -11.12 5.11 4.26
CA ALA A 75 -12.50 5.11 3.79
C ALA A 75 -13.30 4.02 4.50
N ALA A 76 -12.75 2.81 4.65
CA ALA A 76 -13.39 1.73 5.38
C ALA A 76 -13.62 2.07 6.87
N GLU A 77 -12.67 2.76 7.51
CA GLU A 77 -12.82 3.32 8.87
C GLU A 77 -13.95 4.36 8.90
N ALA A 78 -13.97 5.30 7.96
CA ALA A 78 -14.99 6.35 7.88
C ALA A 78 -16.41 5.81 7.60
N TRP A 79 -16.54 4.76 6.79
CA TRP A 79 -17.79 4.04 6.57
C TRP A 79 -18.22 3.18 7.77
N GLY A 80 -17.35 2.97 8.75
CA GLY A 80 -17.60 2.10 9.89
C GLY A 80 -17.60 0.61 9.54
N PHE A 81 -16.97 0.21 8.44
CA PHE A 81 -16.80 -1.21 8.08
C PHE A 81 -15.81 -1.90 9.00
N VAL A 82 -14.84 -1.13 9.51
CA VAL A 82 -13.85 -1.54 10.49
C VAL A 82 -13.75 -0.48 11.58
N GLY A 83 -13.26 -0.88 12.76
CA GLY A 83 -12.93 0.08 13.82
C GLY A 83 -11.68 0.89 13.49
N PRO A 84 -11.14 1.65 14.47
CA PRO A 84 -9.93 2.40 14.27
C PRO A 84 -8.79 1.53 13.75
N LEU A 85 -8.11 1.98 12.69
CA LEU A 85 -6.98 1.20 12.16
C LEU A 85 -5.92 0.96 13.25
N PRO A 86 -5.26 -0.20 13.31
CA PRO A 86 -4.13 -0.40 14.22
C PRO A 86 -3.02 0.66 14.01
N SER A 87 -2.36 1.10 15.08
CA SER A 87 -1.34 2.16 15.02
C SER A 87 -0.10 1.72 14.23
N ASP A 88 0.31 0.47 14.39
CA ASP A 88 1.38 -0.20 13.66
C ASP A 88 1.12 -0.24 12.14
N VAL A 89 -0.12 -0.53 11.72
CA VAL A 89 -0.51 -0.46 10.30
C VAL A 89 -0.39 0.97 9.78
N ARG A 90 -0.89 1.97 10.52
CA ARG A 90 -0.77 3.39 10.13
C ARG A 90 0.68 3.85 10.04
N GLU A 91 1.50 3.50 11.01
CA GLU A 91 2.94 3.82 11.03
C GLU A 91 3.68 3.16 9.87
N THR A 92 3.36 1.90 9.57
CA THR A 92 3.96 1.16 8.46
C THR A 92 3.55 1.74 7.11
N MET A 93 2.28 2.10 6.91
CA MET A 93 1.83 2.84 5.73
C MET A 93 2.61 4.15 5.54
N ASN A 94 2.74 4.93 6.61
CA ASN A 94 3.49 6.19 6.58
C ASN A 94 4.98 5.97 6.26
N ARG A 95 5.59 4.91 6.80
CA ARG A 95 6.97 4.51 6.48
C ARG A 95 7.13 4.13 5.02
N VAL A 96 6.21 3.35 4.46
CA VAL A 96 6.19 2.97 3.03
C VAL A 96 6.08 4.22 2.16
N ILE A 97 5.07 5.05 2.38
CA ILE A 97 4.83 6.28 1.62
C ILE A 97 6.04 7.22 1.74
N GLY A 98 6.55 7.44 2.95
CA GLY A 98 7.70 8.33 3.18
C GLY A 98 8.98 7.84 2.50
N THR A 99 9.18 6.52 2.41
CA THR A 99 10.31 5.94 1.68
C THR A 99 10.12 6.09 0.18
N LEU A 100 8.92 5.80 -0.35
CA LEU A 100 8.61 5.94 -1.77
C LEU A 100 8.70 7.40 -2.24
N VAL A 101 8.29 8.37 -1.43
CA VAL A 101 8.48 9.81 -1.70
C VAL A 101 9.95 10.17 -1.90
N LYS A 102 10.88 9.52 -1.17
CA LYS A 102 12.32 9.81 -1.30
C LYS A 102 12.93 9.22 -2.56
N VAL A 103 12.43 8.07 -3.02
CA VAL A 103 13.01 7.34 -4.17
C VAL A 103 12.31 7.63 -5.50
N ALA A 104 11.08 8.16 -5.47
CA ALA A 104 10.33 8.54 -6.68
C ALA A 104 10.72 9.91 -7.24
N ARG A 105 11.72 10.58 -6.66
CA ARG A 105 12.25 11.88 -7.11
C ARG A 105 13.47 11.71 -7.99
#